data_AF-A0A7S1A1J8-F1
#
_entry.id   AF-A0A7S1A1J8-F1
#
_cell.length_a   1.000
_cell.length_b   1.000
_cell.length_c   1.000
_cell.angle_alpha   90.00
_cell.angle_beta   90.00
_cell.angle_gamma   90.00
#
_symmetry.space_group_name_H-M   'P 1'
#
loop_
_entity.id
_entity.type
_entity.pdbx_description
1 polymer ?
#
loop_
_entity_poly.entity_id
_entity_poly.type
_entity_poly.pdbx_seq_one_letter_code
_entity_poly.pdbx_strand_id
1 'polypeptide(L)'
;REQVTALCSLFSAQREELDAAQSDLKYGVNSAWLVLCGALVFIMHGGFAMLCAGAIRSKNTLNILLQTILDACVSAIMFYTVGFAFAYGEGDNPNTFIGDAVFGLARWSSNATGTGT
;
A
#
# COMPACT_ATOMS: atom_id res chain seq x y z
N ARG A 1 -14.80 -10.62 46.58
CA ARG A 1 -14.33 -11.23 45.31
C ARG A 1 -15.25 -10.88 44.16
N GLU A 2 -16.58 -10.97 44.32
CA GLU A 2 -17.56 -10.61 43.28
C GLU A 2 -17.45 -9.16 42.78
N GLN A 3 -17.20 -8.18 43.67
CA GLN A 3 -16.98 -6.78 43.29
C GLN A 3 -15.76 -6.59 42.37
N VAL A 4 -14.71 -7.40 42.56
CA VAL A 4 -13.48 -7.33 41.74
C VAL A 4 -13.74 -7.93 40.36
N THR A 5 -14.51 -9.01 40.27
CA THR A 5 -14.90 -9.63 38.99
C THR A 5 -15.80 -8.72 38.16
N ALA A 6 -16.75 -8.02 38.78
CA ALA A 6 -17.62 -7.05 38.11
C ALA A 6 -16.86 -5.81 37.59
N LEU A 7 -15.90 -5.32 38.38
CA LEU A 7 -15.05 -4.21 37.97
C LEU A 7 -14.11 -4.62 36.82
N CYS A 8 -13.60 -5.87 36.83
CA CYS A 8 -12.82 -6.44 35.72
C CYS A 8 -13.64 -6.55 34.43
N SER A 9 -14.90 -7.01 34.49
CA SER A 9 -15.75 -7.13 33.29
C SER A 9 -16.17 -5.78 32.70
N LEU A 10 -16.38 -4.75 33.53
CA LEU A 10 -16.64 -3.39 33.05
C LEU A 10 -15.39 -2.79 32.40
N PHE A 11 -14.21 -3.00 32.98
CA PHE A 11 -12.95 -2.54 32.40
C PHE A 11 -12.59 -3.25 31.08
N SER A 12 -12.84 -4.57 30.97
CA SER A 12 -12.60 -5.31 29.72
C SER A 12 -13.58 -4.90 28.63
N ALA A 13 -14.84 -4.65 28.97
CA ALA A 13 -15.84 -4.14 28.02
C ALA A 13 -15.47 -2.74 27.50
N GLN A 14 -15.05 -1.84 28.39
CA GLN A 14 -14.56 -0.51 28.01
C GLN A 14 -13.27 -0.57 27.16
N ARG A 15 -12.37 -1.52 27.46
CA ARG A 15 -11.13 -1.71 26.70
C ARG A 15 -11.40 -2.20 25.28
N GLU A 16 -12.39 -3.09 25.09
CA GLU A 16 -12.76 -3.59 23.77
C GLU A 16 -13.35 -2.50 22.87
N GLU A 17 -14.17 -1.60 23.41
CA GLU A 17 -14.64 -0.42 22.66
C GLU A 17 -13.49 0.54 22.29
N LEU A 18 -12.53 0.74 23.20
CA LEU A 18 -11.34 1.58 22.94
C LEU A 18 -10.40 0.95 21.91
N ASP A 19 -10.20 -0.37 21.96
CA ASP A 19 -9.38 -1.13 21.00
C ASP A 19 -10.03 -1.15 19.61
N ALA A 20 -11.35 -1.31 19.53
CA ALA A 20 -12.12 -1.23 18.28
C ALA A 20 -12.02 0.16 17.65
N ALA A 21 -12.26 1.23 18.43
CA ALA A 21 -12.10 2.60 17.96
C ALA A 21 -10.65 2.92 17.55
N GLN A 22 -9.65 2.39 18.28
CA GLN A 22 -8.26 2.52 17.87
C GLN A 22 -7.95 1.79 16.57
N SER A 23 -8.59 0.65 16.30
CA SER A 23 -8.34 -0.12 15.09
C SER A 23 -8.74 0.67 13.84
N ASP A 24 -9.93 1.26 13.82
CA ASP A 24 -10.42 2.07 12.69
C ASP A 24 -9.52 3.28 12.42
N LEU A 25 -9.12 3.98 13.48
CA LEU A 25 -8.20 5.11 13.37
C LEU A 25 -6.82 4.67 12.86
N LYS A 26 -6.30 3.52 13.34
CA LYS A 26 -5.02 2.96 12.87
C LYS A 26 -5.08 2.61 11.39
N TYR A 27 -6.15 1.99 10.91
CA TYR A 27 -6.31 1.67 9.49
C TYR A 27 -6.36 2.92 8.61
N GLY A 28 -7.12 3.94 9.01
CA GLY A 28 -7.23 5.21 8.29
C GLY A 28 -5.90 5.95 8.21
N VAL A 29 -5.20 6.08 9.36
CA VAL A 29 -3.90 6.76 9.43
C VAL A 29 -2.83 6.01 8.65
N ASN A 30 -2.77 4.67 8.76
CA ASN A 30 -1.81 3.87 8.01
C ASN A 30 -2.02 3.99 6.50
N SER A 31 -3.27 3.96 6.03
CA SER A 31 -3.58 4.10 4.61
C SER A 31 -3.21 5.48 4.07
N ALA A 32 -3.54 6.54 4.83
CA ALA A 32 -3.16 7.91 4.47
C ALA A 32 -1.63 8.08 4.47
N TRP A 33 -0.93 7.45 5.41
CA TRP A 33 0.53 7.45 5.47
C TRP A 33 1.16 6.78 4.25
N LEU A 34 0.67 5.62 3.82
CA LEU A 34 1.17 4.94 2.63
C LEU A 34 0.99 5.77 1.35
N VAL A 35 -0.17 6.43 1.19
CA VAL A 35 -0.43 7.33 0.06
C VAL A 35 0.49 8.55 0.11
N LEU A 36 0.72 9.12 1.29
CA LEU A 36 1.66 10.23 1.49
C LEU A 36 3.09 9.82 1.15
N CYS A 37 3.56 8.68 1.63
CA CYS A 37 4.87 8.12 1.27
C CYS A 37 4.99 7.89 -0.25
N GLY A 38 3.94 7.35 -0.88
CA GLY A 38 3.89 7.20 -2.33
C GLY A 38 4.04 8.54 -3.06
N ALA A 39 3.31 9.57 -2.64
CA ALA A 39 3.41 10.92 -3.22
C ALA A 39 4.82 11.52 -3.06
N LEU A 40 5.48 11.31 -1.91
CA LEU A 40 6.85 11.76 -1.67
C LEU A 40 7.87 11.07 -2.60
N VAL A 41 7.68 9.78 -2.91
CA VAL A 41 8.54 9.04 -3.84
C VAL A 41 8.38 9.51 -5.29
N PHE A 42 7.16 9.83 -5.71
CA PHE A 42 6.92 10.42 -7.04
C PHE A 42 7.61 11.77 -7.22
N ILE A 43 7.69 12.58 -6.15
CA ILE A 43 8.44 13.85 -6.16
C ILE A 43 9.95 13.61 -6.40
N MET A 44 10.51 12.46 -6.02
CA MET A 44 11.94 12.16 -6.23
C MET A 44 12.28 11.85 -7.69
N HIS A 45 11.43 11.09 -8.38
CA HIS A 45 11.63 10.77 -9.79
C HIS A 45 11.50 12.01 -10.68
N GLY A 46 10.50 12.86 -10.40
CA GLY A 46 10.29 14.11 -11.15
C GLY A 46 11.22 15.26 -10.73
N GLY A 47 11.60 15.33 -9.45
CA GLY A 47 12.34 16.47 -8.88
C GLY A 47 13.74 16.64 -9.46
N PHE A 48 14.49 15.54 -9.59
CA PHE A 48 15.82 15.60 -10.19
C PHE A 48 15.74 15.80 -11.71
N ALA A 49 14.72 15.21 -12.36
CA ALA A 49 14.48 15.39 -13.78
C ALA A 49 14.16 16.86 -14.13
N MET A 50 13.40 17.58 -13.31
CA MET A 50 13.09 19.00 -13.50
C MET A 50 14.32 19.91 -13.28
N LEU A 51 15.14 19.61 -12.26
CA LEU A 51 16.38 20.35 -12.01
C LEU A 51 17.40 20.16 -13.14
N CYS A 52 17.56 18.93 -13.64
CA CYS A 52 18.39 18.68 -14.82
C CYS A 52 17.80 19.32 -16.07
N ALA A 53 16.50 19.19 -16.32
CA ALA A 53 15.81 19.82 -17.45
C ALA A 53 16.05 21.34 -17.55
N GLY A 54 16.13 22.03 -16.41
CA GLY A 54 16.46 23.46 -16.33
C GLY A 54 17.92 23.81 -16.66
N ALA A 55 18.85 22.85 -16.59
CA ALA A 55 20.28 23.05 -16.82
C ALA A 55 20.77 22.61 -18.23
N ILE A 56 19.96 21.88 -19.01
CA ILE A 56 20.31 21.37 -20.35
C ILE A 56 19.64 22.15 -21.50
N ARG A 57 20.27 22.08 -22.70
CA ARG A 57 19.78 22.68 -23.94
C ARG A 57 18.33 22.24 -24.22
N SER A 58 17.41 23.20 -24.31
CA SER A 58 15.97 23.03 -24.60
C SER A 58 15.63 22.01 -25.72
N LYS A 59 16.52 21.83 -26.71
CA LYS A 59 16.34 20.89 -27.81
C LYS A 59 16.35 19.41 -27.40
N ASN A 60 16.99 19.03 -26.27
CA ASN A 60 17.04 17.64 -25.79
C ASN A 60 16.31 17.41 -24.46
N THR A 61 15.95 18.50 -23.77
CA THR A 61 15.19 18.48 -22.52
C THR A 61 13.82 17.80 -22.67
N LEU A 62 13.16 17.96 -23.82
CA LEU A 62 11.85 17.35 -24.05
C LEU A 62 11.88 15.81 -24.06
N ASN A 63 12.95 15.23 -24.60
CA ASN A 63 13.10 13.78 -24.63
C ASN A 63 13.28 13.20 -23.22
N ILE A 64 13.99 13.90 -22.35
CA ILE A 64 14.15 13.51 -20.94
C ILE A 64 12.82 13.65 -20.17
N LEU A 65 12.06 14.72 -20.43
CA LEU A 65 10.77 14.96 -19.77
C LEU A 65 9.72 13.90 -20.16
N LEU A 66 9.73 13.44 -21.41
CA LEU A 66 8.87 12.34 -21.85
C LEU A 66 9.21 11.03 -21.12
N GLN A 67 10.49 10.78 -20.85
CA GLN A 67 10.90 9.58 -20.11
C GLN A 67 10.41 9.57 -18.67
N THR A 68 10.39 10.71 -17.96
CA THR A 68 9.85 10.75 -16.59
C THR A 68 8.33 10.54 -16.55
N ILE A 69 7.59 10.96 -17.58
CA ILE A 69 6.15 10.67 -17.66
C ILE A 69 5.93 9.19 -17.98
N LEU A 70 6.72 8.63 -18.90
CA LEU A 70 6.62 7.23 -19.28
C LEU A 70 6.96 6.30 -18.12
N ASP A 71 7.96 6.65 -17.30
CA ASP A 71 8.34 5.94 -16.08
C ASP A 71 7.20 5.92 -15.04
N ALA A 72 6.51 7.06 -14.83
CA ALA A 72 5.35 7.12 -13.95
C ALA A 72 4.17 6.24 -14.45
N CYS A 73 3.93 6.19 -15.77
CA CYS A 73 2.91 5.32 -16.34
C CYS A 73 3.27 3.84 -16.25
N VAL A 74 4.52 3.49 -16.56
CA VAL A 74 5.01 2.09 -16.53
C VAL A 74 5.04 1.56 -15.10
N SER A 75 5.49 2.36 -14.13
CA SER A 75 5.47 1.96 -12.71
C SER A 75 4.05 1.68 -12.19
N ALA A 76 3.06 2.51 -12.54
CA ALA A 76 1.67 2.29 -12.17
C ALA A 76 1.10 0.99 -12.78
N ILE A 77 1.35 0.75 -14.08
CA ILE A 77 0.88 -0.47 -14.77
C ILE A 77 1.57 -1.72 -14.21
N MET A 78 2.87 -1.64 -13.93
CA MET A 78 3.62 -2.77 -13.42
C MET A 78 3.24 -3.12 -11.98
N PHE A 79 2.97 -2.10 -11.15
CA PHE A 79 2.45 -2.32 -9.80
C PHE A 79 1.05 -2.93 -9.82
N TYR A 80 0.18 -2.49 -10.73
CA TYR A 80 -1.16 -3.04 -10.89
C TYR A 80 -1.18 -4.51 -11.35
N THR A 81 -0.32 -4.86 -12.30
CA THR A 81 -0.34 -6.19 -12.94
C THR A 81 0.37 -7.26 -12.11
N VAL A 82 1.57 -6.97 -11.60
CA VAL A 82 2.40 -7.95 -10.87
C VAL A 82 2.83 -7.48 -9.47
N GLY A 83 2.93 -6.17 -9.22
CA GLY A 83 3.41 -5.65 -7.94
C GLY A 83 2.51 -6.01 -6.77
N PHE A 84 1.19 -5.94 -6.96
CA PHE A 84 0.23 -6.35 -5.93
C PHE A 84 0.31 -7.85 -5.63
N ALA A 85 0.46 -8.68 -6.66
CA ALA A 85 0.57 -10.12 -6.51
C ALA A 85 1.85 -10.55 -5.79
N PHE A 86 2.99 -9.93 -6.07
CA PHE A 86 4.23 -10.27 -5.37
C PHE A 86 4.28 -9.80 -3.92
N ALA A 87 3.69 -8.64 -3.60
CA ALA A 87 3.74 -8.07 -2.26
C ALA A 87 2.69 -8.65 -1.31
N TYR A 88 1.49 -8.98 -1.82
CA TYR A 88 0.34 -9.37 -1.00
C TYR A 88 -0.43 -10.59 -1.55
N GLY A 89 0.07 -11.23 -2.61
CA GLY A 89 -0.61 -12.39 -3.20
C GLY A 89 -0.39 -13.66 -2.39
N GLU A 90 -1.35 -14.05 -1.57
CA GLU A 90 -1.36 -15.37 -0.93
C GLU A 90 -2.17 -16.34 -1.80
N GLY A 91 -1.48 -17.32 -2.40
CA GLY A 91 -2.10 -18.38 -3.18
C GLY A 91 -2.20 -19.69 -2.42
N ASP A 92 -2.72 -20.70 -3.11
CA ASP A 92 -3.09 -22.00 -2.54
C ASP A 92 -1.87 -22.84 -2.11
N ASN A 93 -0.66 -22.48 -2.57
CA ASN A 93 0.61 -23.08 -2.14
C ASN A 93 1.62 -21.99 -1.72
N PRO A 94 1.49 -21.41 -0.52
CA PRO A 94 2.31 -20.28 -0.11
C PRO A 94 3.77 -20.70 0.04
N ASN A 95 4.65 -20.05 -0.72
CA ASN A 95 6.10 -20.11 -0.52
C ASN A 95 6.54 -18.84 0.23
N THR A 96 7.57 -18.92 1.10
CA THR A 96 8.00 -17.78 1.94
C THR A 96 8.64 -16.62 1.15
N PHE A 97 8.91 -16.81 -0.14
CA PHE A 97 9.70 -15.86 -0.93
C PHE A 97 8.86 -14.98 -1.87
N ILE A 98 7.76 -15.49 -2.43
CA ILE A 98 7.01 -14.84 -3.51
C ILE A 98 5.53 -15.19 -3.44
N GLY A 99 4.69 -14.15 -3.52
CA GLY A 99 3.26 -14.30 -3.68
C GLY A 99 2.88 -14.85 -5.05
N ASP A 100 2.02 -15.88 -5.08
CA ASP A 100 1.68 -16.67 -6.27
C ASP A 100 0.24 -16.41 -6.79
N ALA A 101 -0.53 -15.54 -6.12
CA ALA A 101 -1.92 -15.25 -6.48
C ALA A 101 -2.22 -13.75 -6.62
N VAL A 102 -3.42 -13.43 -7.15
CA VAL A 102 -3.96 -12.07 -7.27
C VAL A 102 -3.24 -11.16 -8.28
N PHE A 103 -2.73 -11.72 -9.38
CA PHE A 103 -2.27 -10.95 -10.54
C PHE A 103 -3.40 -10.10 -11.13
N GLY A 104 -3.15 -8.80 -11.34
CA GLY A 104 -4.12 -7.86 -11.91
C GLY A 104 -5.46 -7.76 -11.18
N LEU A 105 -5.48 -8.00 -9.85
CA LEU A 105 -6.71 -8.05 -9.03
C LEU A 105 -7.76 -9.11 -9.43
N ALA A 106 -7.41 -10.05 -10.32
CA ALA A 106 -8.36 -11.03 -10.87
C ALA A 106 -9.00 -11.97 -9.81
N ARG A 107 -8.37 -12.12 -8.64
CA ARG A 107 -8.83 -12.99 -7.53
C ARG A 107 -9.16 -12.25 -6.23
N TRP A 108 -9.40 -10.94 -6.28
CA TRP A 108 -9.65 -10.13 -5.07
C TRP A 108 -10.79 -10.67 -4.18
N SER A 109 -11.89 -11.13 -4.79
CA SER A 109 -13.07 -11.67 -4.07
C SER A 109 -12.79 -13.02 -3.37
N SER A 110 -12.03 -13.91 -4.02
CA SER A 110 -11.70 -15.24 -3.47
C SER A 110 -10.69 -15.16 -2.31
N ASN A 111 -9.76 -14.20 -2.36
CA ASN A 111 -8.75 -14.02 -1.31
C ASN A 111 -9.33 -13.38 -0.02
N ALA A 112 -10.27 -12.44 -0.16
CA ALA A 112 -10.93 -11.78 0.97
C ALA A 112 -11.85 -12.70 1.80
N THR A 113 -12.21 -13.89 1.29
CA THR A 113 -13.10 -14.85 1.96
C THR A 113 -12.33 -15.88 2.80
N GLY A 114 -10.99 -15.81 2.86
CA GLY A 114 -10.16 -16.71 3.69
C GLY A 114 -10.26 -18.19 3.29
N THR A 115 -10.81 -18.49 2.12
CA THR A 115 -10.91 -19.85 1.58
C THR A 115 -9.65 -20.12 0.75
N GLY A 116 -8.51 -20.23 1.43
CA GLY A 116 -7.31 -20.79 0.82
C GLY A 116 -7.54 -22.28 0.59
N THR A 117 -7.71 -22.69 -0.67
CA THR A 117 -7.73 -24.09 -1.12
C THR A 117 -7.10 -24.20 -2.48
#